data_AF-A0A5C0SBS1-F1
#
_entry.id   AF-A0A5C0SBS1-F1
#
_cell.length_a   1.000
_cell.length_b   1.000
_cell.length_c   1.000
_cell.angle_alpha   90.00
_cell.angle_beta   90.00
_cell.angle_gamma   90.00
#
_symmetry.space_group_name_H-M   'P 1'
#
loop_
_entity.id
_entity.type
_entity.pdbx_description
1 polymer ?
#
loop_
_entity_poly.entity_id
_entity_poly.type
_entity_poly.pdbx_seq_one_letter_code
_entity_poly.pdbx_strand_id
1 'polypeptide(L)'
;MSCRAEFNRMIEDAMAGQFDMIITKSISRFARNTLDCLKYVRMLKEKGIGVYFEKENIDTMDSKGEVLLTILSSLAQDESCSISENSRWGIVRRILKNILKVKVQIKLQQVLQKMAY
;
A
#
# COMPACT_ATOMS: atom_id res chain seq x y z
N MET A 1 -14.25 -6.12 -11.49
CA MET A 1 -13.88 -7.52 -11.18
C MET A 1 -12.60 -7.48 -10.36
N SER A 2 -12.67 -7.69 -9.03
CA SER A 2 -11.49 -7.59 -8.17
C SER A 2 -10.61 -8.82 -8.38
N CYS A 3 -9.28 -8.64 -8.51
CA CYS A 3 -8.35 -9.72 -8.86
C CYS A 3 -8.07 -10.73 -7.71
N ARG A 4 -9.00 -10.89 -6.76
CA ARG A 4 -8.85 -11.69 -5.53
C ARG A 4 -10.15 -12.39 -5.07
N ALA A 5 -10.96 -12.87 -6.01
CA ALA A 5 -12.26 -13.47 -5.71
C ALA A 5 -12.18 -14.60 -4.64
N GLU A 6 -11.29 -15.57 -4.82
CA GLU A 6 -11.16 -16.68 -3.85
C GLU A 6 -10.63 -16.25 -2.49
N PHE A 7 -9.74 -15.25 -2.43
CA PHE A 7 -9.28 -14.73 -1.14
C PHE A 7 -10.42 -14.03 -0.40
N ASN A 8 -11.23 -13.23 -1.10
CA ASN A 8 -12.37 -12.57 -0.49
C ASN A 8 -13.43 -13.58 -0.02
N ARG A 9 -13.69 -14.61 -0.82
CA ARG A 9 -14.58 -15.72 -0.44
C ARG A 9 -14.06 -16.42 0.83
N MET A 10 -12.78 -16.74 0.89
CA MET A 10 -12.16 -17.30 2.11
C MET A 10 -12.35 -16.37 3.32
N ILE A 11 -12.17 -15.06 3.16
CA ILE A 11 -12.41 -14.10 4.24
C ILE A 11 -13.88 -14.11 4.66
N GLU A 12 -14.82 -14.14 3.73
CA GLU A 12 -16.26 -14.22 4.03
C GLU A 12 -16.64 -15.52 4.77
N ASP A 13 -16.12 -16.67 4.31
CA ASP A 13 -16.30 -17.97 4.96
C ASP A 13 -15.75 -17.96 6.40
N ALA A 14 -14.59 -17.33 6.60
CA ALA A 14 -13.99 -17.11 7.92
C ALA A 14 -14.93 -16.28 8.81
N MET A 15 -15.40 -15.13 8.30
CA MET A 15 -16.29 -14.23 9.03
C MET A 15 -17.67 -14.85 9.33
N ALA A 16 -18.10 -15.82 8.53
CA ALA A 16 -19.29 -16.64 8.77
C ALA A 16 -19.06 -17.75 9.83
N GLY A 17 -17.84 -17.90 10.34
CA GLY A 17 -17.48 -18.88 11.38
C GLY A 17 -17.33 -20.29 10.83
N GLN A 18 -17.08 -20.48 9.53
CA GLN A 18 -16.88 -21.82 8.96
C GLN A 18 -15.55 -22.46 9.41
N PHE A 19 -14.59 -21.64 9.83
CA PHE A 19 -13.30 -22.06 10.40
C PHE A 19 -12.73 -20.95 11.28
N ASP A 20 -11.80 -21.33 12.17
CA ASP A 20 -11.17 -20.47 13.17
C ASP A 20 -9.68 -20.20 12.90
N MET A 21 -9.10 -20.79 11.85
CA MET A 21 -7.70 -20.60 11.50
C MET A 21 -7.45 -20.60 9.99
N ILE A 22 -6.61 -19.67 9.53
CA ILE A 22 -6.09 -19.59 8.16
C ILE A 22 -4.60 -19.90 8.19
N ILE A 23 -4.15 -20.82 7.34
CA ILE A 23 -2.73 -21.14 7.19
C ILE A 23 -2.24 -20.60 5.87
N THR A 24 -1.11 -19.90 5.88
CA THR A 24 -0.50 -19.35 4.66
C THR A 24 1.02 -19.44 4.71
N LYS A 25 1.63 -19.53 3.52
CA LYS A 25 3.06 -19.77 3.42
C LYS A 25 3.90 -18.62 3.98
N SER A 26 3.46 -17.39 3.73
CA SER A 26 4.14 -16.18 4.21
C SER A 26 3.22 -14.96 4.19
N ILE A 27 3.63 -13.90 4.88
CA ILE A 27 2.93 -12.60 4.90
C ILE A 27 2.70 -12.07 3.47
N SER A 28 3.71 -12.17 2.61
CA SER A 28 3.64 -11.72 1.21
C SER A 28 2.68 -12.53 0.33
N ARG A 29 2.30 -13.75 0.74
CA ARG A 29 1.26 -14.55 0.06
C ARG A 29 -0.14 -14.18 0.54
N PHE A 30 -0.25 -13.68 1.78
CA PHE A 30 -1.50 -13.25 2.37
C PHE A 30 -1.95 -11.88 1.83
N ALA A 31 -1.06 -10.88 1.81
CA ALA A 31 -1.40 -9.51 1.44
C ALA A 31 -0.42 -8.90 0.43
N ARG A 32 -0.91 -7.92 -0.34
CA ARG A 32 -0.13 -7.24 -1.39
C ARG A 32 0.64 -6.02 -0.90
N ASN A 33 0.19 -5.43 0.20
CA ASN A 33 0.81 -4.29 0.86
C ASN A 33 0.60 -4.43 2.38
N THR A 34 1.32 -3.62 3.14
CA THR A 34 1.37 -3.74 4.58
C THR A 34 0.05 -3.32 5.24
N LEU A 35 -0.62 -2.30 4.68
CA LEU A 35 -1.94 -1.84 5.10
C LEU A 35 -3.02 -2.93 5.00
N ASP A 36 -3.09 -3.63 3.85
CA ASP A 36 -4.03 -4.73 3.62
C ASP A 36 -3.76 -5.85 4.62
N CYS A 37 -2.49 -6.21 4.83
CA CYS A 37 -2.13 -7.26 5.80
C CYS A 37 -2.62 -6.91 7.20
N LEU A 38 -2.28 -5.71 7.67
CA LEU A 38 -2.65 -5.20 8.98
C LEU A 38 -4.17 -5.20 9.17
N LYS A 39 -4.91 -4.74 8.16
CA LYS A 39 -6.37 -4.68 8.16
C LYS A 39 -7.00 -6.06 8.32
N TYR A 40 -6.63 -7.02 7.47
CA TYR A 40 -7.24 -8.36 7.51
C TYR A 40 -6.86 -9.12 8.78
N VAL A 41 -5.60 -9.05 9.22
CA VAL A 41 -5.18 -9.74 10.46
C VAL A 41 -5.93 -9.19 11.67
N ARG A 42 -6.08 -7.87 11.81
CA ARG A 42 -6.87 -7.28 12.92
C ARG A 42 -8.33 -7.70 12.87
N MET A 43 -8.95 -7.61 11.70
CA MET A 43 -10.36 -7.96 11.51
C MET A 43 -10.63 -9.44 11.84
N LEU A 44 -9.75 -10.35 11.41
CA LEU A 44 -9.86 -11.78 11.71
C LEU A 44 -9.63 -12.03 13.21
N LYS A 45 -8.63 -11.36 13.81
CA LYS A 45 -8.34 -11.44 15.25
C LYS A 45 -9.51 -10.99 16.13
N GLU A 46 -10.18 -9.91 15.77
CA GLU A 46 -11.38 -9.43 16.47
C GLU A 46 -12.54 -10.45 16.45
N LYS A 47 -12.54 -11.36 15.46
CA LYS A 47 -13.48 -12.48 15.37
C LYS A 47 -12.98 -13.77 15.99
N GLY A 48 -11.79 -13.78 16.58
CA GLY A 48 -11.16 -14.97 17.14
C GLY A 48 -10.60 -15.93 16.08
N ILE A 49 -10.34 -15.44 14.87
CA ILE A 49 -9.82 -16.23 13.75
C ILE A 49 -8.32 -15.98 13.61
N GLY A 50 -7.53 -17.04 13.84
CA GLY A 50 -6.07 -17.01 13.73
C GLY A 50 -5.56 -17.05 12.30
N VAL A 51 -4.40 -16.46 12.06
CA VAL A 51 -3.62 -16.63 10.84
C VAL A 51 -2.24 -17.15 11.22
N TYR A 52 -1.89 -18.31 10.69
CA TYR A 52 -0.56 -18.90 10.87
C TYR A 52 0.29 -18.69 9.63
N PHE A 53 1.44 -18.03 9.81
CA PHE A 53 2.43 -17.78 8.77
C PHE A 53 3.57 -18.78 8.88
N GLU A 54 3.62 -19.75 7.97
CA GLU A 54 4.60 -20.86 8.06
C GLU A 54 6.05 -20.38 8.01
N LYS A 55 6.39 -19.50 7.05
CA LYS A 55 7.77 -19.06 6.83
C LYS A 55 8.27 -18.20 7.98
N GLU A 56 7.42 -17.32 8.50
CA GLU A 56 7.74 -16.45 9.62
C GLU A 56 7.61 -17.18 10.98
N ASN A 57 6.95 -18.34 11.00
CA ASN A 57 6.64 -19.13 12.20
C ASN A 57 5.93 -18.28 13.28
N ILE A 58 4.85 -17.62 12.86
CA ILE A 58 4.04 -16.71 13.67
C ILE A 58 2.59 -17.16 13.62
N ASP A 59 1.98 -17.29 14.78
CA ASP A 59 0.52 -17.34 14.94
C ASP A 59 0.02 -15.96 15.38
N THR A 60 -0.95 -15.38 14.68
CA THR A 60 -1.47 -14.06 15.04
C THR A 60 -2.26 -14.03 16.36
N MET A 61 -2.65 -15.18 16.91
CA MET A 61 -3.30 -15.28 18.21
C MET A 61 -2.31 -15.29 19.39
N ASP A 62 -1.03 -15.57 19.14
CA ASP A 62 -0.01 -15.61 20.18
C ASP A 62 0.65 -14.23 20.44
N SER A 63 1.61 -14.21 21.36
CA SER A 63 2.38 -13.00 21.69
C SER A 63 3.27 -12.50 20.54
N LYS A 64 3.72 -13.35 19.63
CA LYS A 64 4.43 -12.96 18.40
C LYS A 64 3.48 -12.26 17.43
N GLY A 65 2.19 -12.62 17.44
CA GLY A 65 1.14 -11.92 16.71
C GLY A 65 1.05 -10.43 17.06
N GLU A 66 1.16 -10.07 18.34
CA GLU A 66 1.15 -8.67 18.78
C GLU A 66 2.39 -7.90 18.31
N VAL A 67 3.56 -8.54 18.36
CA VAL A 67 4.80 -7.97 17.82
C VAL A 67 4.69 -7.76 16.32
N LEU A 68 4.15 -8.75 15.58
CA LEU A 68 3.89 -8.64 14.16
C LEU A 68 2.96 -7.47 13.84
N LEU A 69 1.85 -7.32 14.57
CA LEU A 69 0.91 -6.21 14.39
C LEU A 69 1.56 -4.85 14.63
N THR A 70 2.45 -4.75 15.61
CA THR A 70 3.20 -3.51 15.90
C THR A 70 4.14 -3.16 14.75
N ILE A 71 4.92 -4.14 14.27
CA ILE A 71 5.83 -3.95 13.13
C ILE A 71 5.06 -3.57 11.86
N LEU A 72 3.98 -4.29 11.55
CA LEU A 72 3.12 -3.98 10.41
C LEU A 72 2.49 -2.58 10.54
N SER A 73 2.17 -2.12 11.74
CA SER A 73 1.64 -0.77 11.95
C SER A 73 2.68 0.30 11.60
N SER A 74 3.92 0.14 12.05
CA SER A 74 5.01 1.06 11.72
C SER A 74 5.28 1.08 10.21
N LEU A 75 5.36 -0.08 9.57
CA LEU A 75 5.59 -0.20 8.14
C LEU A 75 4.43 0.38 7.30
N ALA A 76 3.18 0.17 7.72
CA ALA A 76 2.01 0.73 7.06
C ALA A 76 2.01 2.27 7.11
N GLN A 77 2.44 2.84 8.23
CA GLN A 77 2.58 4.28 8.38
C GLN A 77 3.67 4.83 7.46
N ASP A 78 4.84 4.18 7.41
CA ASP A 78 5.95 4.57 6.53
C ASP A 78 5.55 4.49 5.05
N GLU A 79 4.89 3.40 4.62
CA GLU A 79 4.37 3.26 3.26
C GLU A 79 3.38 4.38 2.92
N SER A 80 2.47 4.70 3.84
CA SER A 80 1.48 5.77 3.65
C SER A 80 2.15 7.15 3.51
N CYS A 81 3.15 7.46 4.35
CA CYS A 81 3.94 8.69 4.24
C CYS A 81 4.66 8.77 2.90
N SER A 82 5.34 7.69 2.49
CA SER A 82 6.07 7.63 1.22
C SER A 82 5.17 7.85 0.01
N ILE A 83 3.97 7.28 -0.01
CA ILE A 83 2.99 7.48 -1.09
C ILE A 83 2.53 8.95 -1.15
N SER A 84 2.28 9.57 0.00
CA SER A 84 1.89 10.98 0.09
C SER A 84 2.98 11.90 -0.45
N GLU A 85 4.22 11.68 -0.03
CA GLU A 85 5.38 12.44 -0.52
C GLU A 85 5.57 12.28 -2.03
N ASN A 86 5.52 11.05 -2.54
CA ASN A 86 5.66 10.78 -3.97
C ASN A 86 4.58 11.47 -4.80
N SER A 87 3.33 11.48 -4.32
CA SER A 87 2.22 12.18 -4.96
C SER A 87 2.46 13.69 -5.02
N ARG A 88 2.90 14.29 -3.90
CA ARG A 88 3.27 15.71 -3.83
C ARG A 88 4.42 16.05 -4.78
N TRP A 89 5.48 15.24 -4.77
CA TRP A 89 6.63 15.42 -5.68
C TRP A 89 6.25 15.26 -7.15
N GLY A 90 5.28 14.40 -7.47
CA GLY A 90 4.73 14.26 -8.82
C GLY A 90 4.06 15.55 -9.31
N ILE A 91 3.23 16.18 -8.46
CA ILE A 91 2.57 17.44 -8.75
C ILE A 91 3.60 18.56 -8.94
N VAL A 92 4.54 18.69 -8.01
CA VAL A 92 5.61 19.72 -8.07
C VAL A 92 6.42 19.57 -9.36
N ARG A 93 6.82 18.34 -9.72
CA ARG A 93 7.56 18.08 -10.96
C ARG A 93 6.76 18.46 -12.21
N ARG A 94 5.44 18.25 -12.22
CA ARG A 94 4.57 18.66 -13.34
C ARG A 94 4.50 20.18 -13.47
N ILE A 95 4.36 20.89 -12.35
CA ILE A 95 4.35 22.36 -12.33
C ILE A 95 5.70 22.91 -12.84
N LEU A 96 6.82 22.42 -12.32
CA LEU A 96 8.16 22.85 -12.74
C LEU A 96 8.39 22.63 -14.25
N LYS A 97 8.01 21.47 -14.79
CA LYS A 97 8.09 21.18 -16.23
C LYS A 97 7.26 22.16 -17.06
N ASN A 98 6.05 22.51 -16.61
CA ASN A 98 5.21 23.49 -17.30
C ASN A 98 5.82 24.89 -17.28
N ILE A 99 6.34 25.34 -16.14
CA ILE A 99 7.02 26.64 -16.02
C ILE A 99 8.24 26.70 -16.95
N LEU A 100 9.05 25.64 -16.99
CA LEU A 100 10.22 25.56 -17.89
C LEU A 100 9.81 25.62 -19.36
N LYS A 101 8.76 24.90 -19.78
CA LYS A 101 8.22 24.98 -21.15
C LYS A 101 7.81 26.41 -21.52
N VAL A 102 7.05 27.09 -20.65
CA VAL A 102 6.59 28.47 -20.88
C VAL A 102 7.80 29.42 -21.00
N LYS A 103 8.79 29.30 -20.11
CA LYS A 103 10.01 30.13 -20.16
C LYS A 103 10.78 29.96 -21.46
N VAL A 104 10.95 28.72 -21.95
CA VAL A 104 11.64 28.46 -23.22
C VAL A 104 10.88 29.08 -24.39
N GLN A 105 9.56 28.96 -24.41
CA GLN A 105 8.71 29.50 -25.49
C GLN A 105 8.72 31.03 -25.54
N ILE A 106 8.65 31.71 -24.39
CA ILE A 106 8.79 33.17 -24.30
C ILE A 106 10.16 33.61 -24.82
N LYS A 107 11.23 32.90 -24.43
CA LYS A 107 12.60 33.21 -24.86
C LYS A 107 12.78 33.07 -26.38
N LEU A 108 12.18 32.05 -26.99
CA LEU A 108 12.16 31.86 -28.45
C LEU A 108 11.42 33.00 -29.17
N GLN A 109 10.24 33.40 -28.68
CA GLN A 109 9.50 34.54 -29.25
C GLN A 109 10.30 35.85 -29.21
N GLN A 110 11.00 36.11 -28.10
CA GLN A 110 11.84 37.31 -27.97
C GLN A 110 13.04 37.29 -28.93
N VAL A 111 13.67 36.14 -29.15
CA VAL A 111 14.78 36.02 -30.11
C VAL A 111 14.29 36.21 -31.54
N LEU A 112 13.15 35.61 -31.90
CA LEU A 112 12.54 35.78 -33.23
C LEU A 112 12.16 37.25 -33.49
N GLN A 113 11.60 37.95 -32.50
CA GLN A 113 11.31 39.39 -32.62
C GLN A 113 12.58 40.20 -32.85
N LYS A 114 13.72 39.87 -32.22
CA LYS A 114 14.98 40.58 -32.41
C LYS A 114 15.66 40.32 -33.76
N MET A 115 15.39 39.19 -34.39
CA MET A 115 15.92 38.88 -35.74
C MET A 115 15.06 39.45 -36.87
N ALA A 116 13.84 39.91 -36.57
CA ALA A 116 12.92 40.50 -37.53
C ALA A 116 13.15 42.01 -37.74
N TYR A 117 14.19 42.60 -37.11
CA TYR A 117 14.62 44.00 -37.26
C TYR A 117 16.07 44.06 -37.71
#